data_AF-A0A1H0ULZ6-F1
#
_entry.id   AF-A0A1H0ULZ6-F1
#
_cell.length_a   1.000
_cell.length_b   1.000
_cell.length_c   1.000
_cell.angle_alpha   90.00
_cell.angle_beta   90.00
_cell.angle_gamma   90.00
#
_symmetry.space_group_name_H-M   'P 1'
#
loop_
_entity.id
_entity.type
_entity.pdbx_description
1 polymer ?
#
loop_
_entity_poly.entity_id
_entity_poly.type
_entity_poly.pdbx_seq_one_letter_code
_entity_poly.pdbx_strand_id
1 'polypeptide(L)'
;MTLVDGHETRELTSAAFEAVKNGEISVQTPRNALSRGQAKVYAVDAENSDSTSVTIPVGGEYSLISNLTVLFDTSGDIVQYSETLVSENEVGNFNITSYTDGVLVNSEDTDLPFMTDAELRQQANNGADSSDPMAAMGVGSTAACVAAVLGVSGATGYLIVSACTGACSTPGVGTAVCVACIGAYATVGSASVTAVASCFG
;
A
#
# COMPACT_ATOMS: atom_id res chain seq x y z
N MET A 1 -0.53 2.68 14.60
CA MET A 1 0.62 1.91 14.11
C MET A 1 1.90 2.51 14.62
N THR A 2 2.84 1.66 15.02
CA THR A 2 4.16 2.07 15.53
C THR A 2 5.23 1.38 14.69
N LEU A 3 6.23 2.13 14.22
CA LEU A 3 7.37 1.54 13.51
C LEU A 3 8.12 0.63 14.48
N VAL A 4 8.36 -0.61 14.04
CA VAL A 4 9.16 -1.59 14.77
C VAL A 4 10.56 -1.58 14.17
N ASP A 5 11.57 -1.40 15.01
CA ASP A 5 12.97 -1.30 14.62
C ASP A 5 13.84 -2.38 15.29
N GLY A 6 14.99 -2.68 14.69
CA GLY A 6 16.02 -3.53 15.28
C GLY A 6 15.89 -5.01 14.94
N HIS A 7 15.94 -5.88 15.95
CA HIS A 7 16.02 -7.33 15.75
C HIS A 7 14.71 -7.90 15.19
N GLU A 8 13.59 -7.48 15.77
CA GLU A 8 12.24 -7.94 15.43
C GLU A 8 11.91 -7.62 13.96
N THR A 9 12.25 -6.42 13.47
CA THR A 9 12.14 -6.03 12.06
C THR A 9 12.85 -7.01 11.14
N ARG A 10 14.07 -7.45 11.50
CA ARG A 10 14.87 -8.37 10.68
C ARG A 10 14.28 -9.76 10.69
N GLU A 11 13.76 -10.24 11.82
CA GLU A 11 13.14 -11.56 11.94
C GLU A 11 11.87 -11.64 11.10
N LEU A 12 10.93 -10.70 11.27
CA LEU A 12 9.66 -10.69 10.54
C LEU A 12 9.86 -10.46 9.05
N THR A 13 10.78 -9.57 8.66
CA THR A 13 11.15 -9.41 7.25
C THR A 13 11.73 -10.71 6.68
N SER A 14 12.57 -11.43 7.44
CA SER A 14 13.13 -12.71 6.98
C SER A 14 12.05 -13.78 6.86
N ALA A 15 11.11 -13.84 7.80
CA ALA A 15 9.97 -14.76 7.76
C ALA A 15 9.11 -14.53 6.52
N ALA A 16 8.76 -13.28 6.21
CA ALA A 16 8.00 -12.93 5.01
C ALA A 16 8.71 -13.38 3.71
N PHE A 17 10.02 -13.15 3.60
CA PHE A 17 10.80 -13.58 2.43
C PHE A 17 10.93 -15.11 2.31
N GLU A 18 11.09 -15.82 3.43
CA GLU A 18 11.11 -17.29 3.42
C GLU A 18 9.72 -17.86 3.07
N ALA A 19 8.63 -17.25 3.52
CA ALA A 19 7.27 -17.63 3.13
C ALA A 19 7.03 -17.47 1.62
N VAL A 20 7.49 -16.36 1.02
CA VAL A 20 7.49 -16.19 -0.45
C VAL A 20 8.34 -17.26 -1.15
N LYS A 21 9.52 -17.55 -0.60
CA LYS A 21 10.46 -18.52 -1.20
C LYS A 21 9.90 -19.93 -1.19
N ASN A 22 9.27 -20.33 -0.08
CA ASN A 22 8.69 -21.65 0.16
C ASN A 22 7.31 -21.84 -0.50
N GLY A 23 6.70 -20.75 -1.00
CA GLY A 23 5.42 -20.80 -1.72
C GLY A 23 4.19 -20.70 -0.82
N GLU A 24 4.37 -20.34 0.45
CA GLU A 24 3.27 -20.01 1.38
C GLU A 24 2.61 -18.68 0.99
N ILE A 25 3.43 -17.72 0.55
CA ILE A 25 2.97 -16.48 -0.08
C ILE A 25 3.18 -16.58 -1.59
N SER A 26 2.08 -16.51 -2.34
CA SER A 26 2.09 -16.49 -3.80
C SER A 26 2.07 -15.05 -4.30
N VAL A 27 3.23 -14.56 -4.74
CA VAL A 27 3.37 -13.24 -5.38
C VAL A 27 3.30 -13.35 -6.90
N GLN A 28 2.78 -12.31 -7.54
CA GLN A 28 2.70 -12.17 -8.99
C GLN A 28 3.93 -11.46 -9.55
N THR A 29 4.57 -10.59 -8.74
CA THR A 29 5.83 -9.95 -9.13
C THR A 29 7.00 -10.95 -9.10
N PRO A 30 8.02 -10.77 -9.97
CA PRO A 30 9.27 -11.49 -9.84
C PRO A 30 9.89 -11.33 -8.44
N ARG A 31 10.34 -12.43 -7.83
CA ARG A 31 10.89 -12.40 -6.46
C ARG A 31 12.06 -11.43 -6.26
N ASN A 32 12.83 -11.14 -7.32
CA ASN A 32 13.93 -10.18 -7.30
C ASN A 32 13.48 -8.71 -7.36
N ALA A 33 12.21 -8.44 -7.66
CA ALA A 33 11.62 -7.10 -7.56
C ALA A 33 11.35 -6.70 -6.10
N LEU A 34 11.17 -7.67 -5.20
CA LEU A 34 10.93 -7.41 -3.77
C LEU A 34 12.18 -6.86 -3.08
N SER A 35 12.09 -5.63 -2.58
CA SER A 35 13.21 -4.88 -2.00
C SER A 35 13.35 -5.14 -0.50
N ARG A 36 14.03 -6.24 -0.13
CA ARG A 36 14.25 -6.63 1.28
C ARG A 36 14.85 -5.52 2.14
N GLY A 37 15.83 -4.78 1.60
CA GLY A 37 16.51 -3.71 2.33
C GLY A 37 15.66 -2.46 2.58
N GLN A 38 14.49 -2.37 1.95
CA GLN A 38 13.55 -1.27 2.11
C GLN A 38 12.26 -1.69 2.83
N ALA A 39 12.22 -2.93 3.34
CA ALA A 39 11.08 -3.42 4.08
C ALA A 39 10.89 -2.62 5.38
N LYS A 40 9.63 -2.37 5.73
CA LYS A 40 9.23 -1.68 6.96
C LYS A 40 8.29 -2.58 7.73
N VAL A 41 8.42 -2.54 9.05
CA VAL A 41 7.63 -3.37 9.95
C VAL A 41 6.88 -2.45 10.90
N TYR A 42 5.59 -2.68 11.05
CA TYR A 42 4.73 -1.84 11.88
C TYR A 42 3.87 -2.71 12.78
N ALA A 43 3.84 -2.37 14.07
CA ALA A 43 2.81 -2.86 14.97
C ALA A 43 1.48 -2.23 14.58
N VAL A 44 0.48 -3.06 14.31
CA VAL A 44 -0.89 -2.70 13.97
C VAL A 44 -1.75 -2.88 15.21
N ASP A 45 -2.11 -1.76 15.82
CA ASP A 45 -3.16 -1.66 16.83
C ASP A 45 -4.49 -1.47 16.10
N ALA A 46 -5.27 -2.55 15.97
CA ALA A 46 -6.66 -2.50 15.52
C ALA A 46 -7.56 -2.91 16.70
N GLU A 47 -8.77 -2.33 16.80
CA GLU A 47 -9.65 -2.43 17.99
C GLU A 47 -9.87 -3.85 18.56
N ASN A 48 -9.60 -4.92 17.79
CA ASN A 48 -9.78 -6.31 18.21
C ASN A 48 -8.61 -7.26 17.86
N SER A 49 -7.45 -6.75 17.43
CA SER A 49 -6.32 -7.61 17.08
C SER A 49 -4.98 -6.87 17.13
N ASP A 50 -4.07 -7.36 17.96
CA ASP A 50 -2.66 -7.03 17.88
C ASP A 50 -2.05 -7.81 16.72
N SER A 51 -1.42 -7.13 15.79
CA SER A 51 -0.76 -7.76 14.64
C SER A 51 0.45 -6.96 14.22
N THR A 52 1.32 -7.55 13.43
CA THR A 52 2.47 -6.84 12.85
C THR A 52 2.39 -6.91 11.34
N SER A 53 2.47 -5.77 10.67
CA SER A 53 2.55 -5.72 9.22
C SER A 53 3.99 -5.57 8.76
N VAL A 54 4.37 -6.36 7.75
CA VAL A 54 5.63 -6.24 7.03
C VAL A 54 5.32 -5.75 5.63
N THR A 55 5.72 -4.53 5.31
CA THR A 55 5.57 -3.94 3.98
C THR A 55 6.90 -4.00 3.25
N ILE A 56 6.92 -4.62 2.07
CA ILE A 56 8.08 -4.84 1.23
C ILE A 56 7.83 -4.12 -0.11
N PRO A 57 8.60 -3.06 -0.43
CA PRO A 57 8.45 -2.39 -1.72
C PRO A 57 8.76 -3.31 -2.89
N VAL A 58 8.02 -3.12 -3.99
CA VAL A 58 8.26 -3.79 -5.27
C VAL A 58 8.94 -2.79 -6.20
N GLY A 59 10.13 -3.15 -6.71
CA GLY A 59 10.89 -2.35 -7.67
C GLY A 59 10.80 -2.89 -9.10
N GLY A 60 11.67 -2.42 -9.99
CA GLY A 60 11.68 -2.83 -11.40
C GLY A 60 10.86 -1.88 -12.26
N GLU A 61 9.91 -2.42 -13.03
CA GLU A 61 8.99 -1.63 -13.88
C GLU A 61 7.79 -1.04 -13.10
N TYR A 62 7.65 -1.43 -11.83
CA TYR A 62 6.56 -1.00 -10.98
C TYR A 62 6.87 0.34 -10.30
N SER A 63 5.83 1.15 -10.12
CA SER A 63 5.90 2.42 -9.40
C SER A 63 6.22 2.22 -7.92
N LEU A 64 6.82 3.23 -7.26
CA LEU A 64 7.19 3.22 -5.83
C LEU A 64 6.04 2.92 -4.87
N ILE A 65 4.79 3.04 -5.31
CA ILE A 65 3.60 2.72 -4.53
C ILE A 65 3.25 1.21 -4.55
N SER A 66 3.97 0.42 -5.35
CA SER A 66 3.83 -1.02 -5.42
C SER A 66 4.51 -1.69 -4.23
N ASN A 67 3.81 -2.61 -3.59
CA ASN A 67 4.30 -3.28 -2.38
C ASN A 67 3.62 -4.63 -2.16
N LEU A 68 4.32 -5.50 -1.43
CA LEU A 68 3.76 -6.64 -0.75
C LEU A 68 3.62 -6.30 0.74
N THR A 69 2.44 -6.44 1.29
CA THR A 69 2.17 -6.27 2.72
C THR A 69 1.71 -7.59 3.32
N VAL A 70 2.42 -8.07 4.33
CA VAL A 70 2.14 -9.34 5.03
C VAL A 70 1.73 -9.04 6.46
N LEU A 71 0.61 -9.58 6.92
CA LEU A 71 0.12 -9.43 8.28
C LEU A 71 0.42 -10.69 9.08
N PHE A 72 1.13 -10.51 10.19
CA PHE A 72 1.43 -11.55 11.18
C PHE A 72 0.58 -11.33 12.44
N ASP A 73 0.08 -12.40 13.04
CA ASP A 73 -0.51 -12.34 14.37
C ASP A 73 0.56 -12.31 15.48
N THR A 74 0.14 -12.34 16.74
CA THR A 74 1.04 -12.36 17.90
C THR A 74 1.78 -13.68 18.09
N SER A 75 1.37 -14.76 17.42
CA SER A 75 2.07 -16.04 17.40
C SER A 75 3.17 -16.08 16.32
N GLY A 76 3.16 -15.11 15.40
CA GLY A 76 4.06 -15.06 14.25
C GLY A 76 3.52 -15.83 13.05
N ASP A 77 2.24 -16.22 13.05
CA ASP A 77 1.59 -16.88 11.93
C ASP A 77 1.09 -15.83 10.93
N ILE A 78 1.16 -16.15 9.62
CA ILE A 78 0.63 -15.29 8.57
C ILE A 78 -0.90 -15.36 8.58
N VAL A 79 -1.53 -14.22 8.83
CA VAL A 79 -2.99 -14.11 8.84
C VAL A 79 -3.53 -13.84 7.45
N GLN A 80 -2.86 -12.94 6.72
CA GLN A 80 -3.23 -12.49 5.38
C GLN A 80 -2.05 -11.76 4.74
N TYR A 81 -1.99 -11.75 3.41
CA TYR A 81 -1.12 -10.84 2.67
C TYR A 81 -1.84 -10.16 1.52
N SER A 82 -1.37 -8.97 1.17
CA SER A 82 -1.83 -8.19 0.03
C SER A 82 -0.65 -7.77 -0.83
N GLU A 83 -0.74 -7.99 -2.14
CA GLU A 83 0.22 -7.50 -3.12
C GLU A 83 -0.46 -6.46 -4.00
N THR A 84 0.07 -5.25 -4.03
CA THR A 84 -0.37 -4.18 -4.94
C THR A 84 0.73 -3.91 -5.94
N LEU A 85 0.39 -4.00 -7.23
CA LEU A 85 1.27 -3.68 -8.34
C LEU A 85 0.69 -2.50 -9.12
N VAL A 86 1.49 -1.45 -9.25
CA VAL A 86 1.16 -0.26 -10.02
C VAL A 86 2.18 -0.09 -11.14
N SER A 87 1.69 0.01 -12.38
CA SER A 87 2.51 0.07 -13.59
C SER A 87 1.93 1.04 -14.61
N GLU A 88 2.64 1.27 -15.71
CA GLU A 88 2.15 2.02 -16.86
C GLU A 88 1.40 1.05 -17.81
N ASN A 89 0.21 1.44 -18.28
CA ASN A 89 -0.53 0.69 -19.30
C ASN A 89 -0.16 1.12 -20.72
N GLU A 90 -0.72 0.42 -21.72
CA GLU A 90 -0.39 0.64 -23.14
C GLU A 90 -0.69 2.06 -23.66
N VAL A 91 -1.56 2.81 -22.97
CA VAL A 91 -1.95 4.18 -23.33
C VAL A 91 -1.22 5.26 -22.51
N GLY A 92 -0.29 4.88 -21.63
CA GLY A 92 0.51 5.80 -20.83
C GLY A 92 -0.15 6.29 -19.54
N ASN A 93 -1.13 5.56 -19.03
CA ASN A 93 -1.81 5.82 -17.76
C ASN A 93 -1.40 4.79 -16.69
N PHE A 94 -1.75 5.05 -15.43
CA PHE A 94 -1.57 4.05 -14.37
C PHE A 94 -2.51 2.85 -14.56
N ASN A 95 -1.95 1.65 -14.41
CA ASN A 95 -2.66 0.40 -14.15
C ASN A 95 -2.39 -0.04 -12.72
N ILE A 96 -3.43 -0.50 -12.04
CA ILE A 96 -3.38 -0.92 -10.63
C ILE A 96 -3.98 -2.30 -10.52
N THR A 97 -3.20 -3.25 -10.01
CA THR A 97 -3.70 -4.59 -9.68
C THR A 97 -3.40 -4.87 -8.22
N SER A 98 -4.40 -5.41 -7.51
CA SER A 98 -4.26 -5.80 -6.12
C SER A 98 -4.68 -7.24 -5.94
N TYR A 99 -3.90 -8.00 -5.17
CA TYR A 99 -4.12 -9.39 -4.86
C TYR A 99 -4.21 -9.56 -3.36
N THR A 100 -5.20 -10.29 -2.87
CA THR A 100 -5.31 -10.70 -1.47
C THR A 100 -5.13 -12.21 -1.41
N ASP A 101 -4.19 -12.69 -0.61
CA ASP A 101 -3.84 -14.10 -0.49
C ASP A 101 -3.57 -14.78 -1.87
N GLY A 102 -2.95 -14.00 -2.77
CA GLY A 102 -2.61 -14.43 -4.14
C GLY A 102 -3.77 -14.39 -5.13
N VAL A 103 -4.99 -14.03 -4.69
CA VAL A 103 -6.19 -13.93 -5.52
C VAL A 103 -6.39 -12.48 -5.96
N LEU A 104 -6.61 -12.26 -7.27
CA LEU A 104 -6.90 -10.93 -7.80
C LEU A 104 -8.20 -10.38 -7.20
N VAL A 105 -8.10 -9.24 -6.50
CA VAL A 105 -9.26 -8.55 -5.89
C VAL A 105 -9.53 -7.18 -6.52
N ASN A 106 -8.53 -6.57 -7.16
CA ASN A 106 -8.70 -5.32 -7.92
C ASN A 106 -7.85 -5.35 -9.20
N SER A 107 -8.38 -4.83 -10.28
CA SER A 107 -7.67 -4.61 -11.55
C SER A 107 -8.30 -3.42 -12.25
N GLU A 108 -7.54 -2.34 -12.37
CA GLU A 108 -8.05 -1.06 -12.84
C GLU A 108 -7.04 -0.40 -13.78
N ASP A 109 -7.47 -0.14 -15.01
CA ASP A 109 -6.83 0.86 -15.88
C ASP A 109 -7.41 2.22 -15.54
N THR A 110 -6.56 3.13 -15.10
CA THR A 110 -6.98 4.47 -14.71
C THR A 110 -6.94 5.43 -15.90
N ASP A 111 -7.65 6.55 -15.76
CA ASP A 111 -7.52 7.70 -16.67
C ASP A 111 -6.40 8.67 -16.23
N LEU A 112 -5.64 8.33 -15.18
CA LEU A 112 -4.56 9.15 -14.64
C LEU A 112 -3.27 8.89 -15.42
N PRO A 113 -2.66 9.92 -16.04
CA PRO A 113 -1.37 9.77 -16.71
C PRO A 113 -0.32 9.19 -15.79
N PHE A 114 0.49 8.27 -16.31
CA PHE A 114 1.56 7.66 -15.55
C PHE A 114 2.59 8.71 -15.11
N MET A 115 3.03 8.61 -13.87
CA MET A 115 4.04 9.48 -13.28
C MET A 115 5.21 8.64 -12.80
N THR A 116 6.41 9.11 -13.09
CA THR A 116 7.64 8.52 -12.59
C THR A 116 7.73 8.62 -11.07
N ASP A 117 8.59 7.81 -10.48
CA ASP A 117 8.79 7.82 -9.03
C ASP A 117 9.29 9.18 -8.51
N ALA A 118 10.05 9.92 -9.32
CA ALA A 118 10.52 11.25 -8.98
C ALA A 118 9.35 12.24 -8.92
N GLU A 119 8.41 12.16 -9.86
CA GLU A 119 7.23 13.01 -9.92
C GLU A 119 6.26 12.71 -8.78
N LEU A 120 6.02 11.44 -8.46
CA LEU A 120 5.21 11.04 -7.31
C LEU A 120 5.79 11.57 -6.00
N ARG A 121 7.11 11.45 -5.80
CA ARG A 121 7.79 12.02 -4.63
C ARG A 121 7.71 13.54 -4.59
N GLN A 122 7.82 14.20 -5.74
CA GLN A 122 7.70 15.65 -5.83
C GLN A 122 6.28 16.11 -5.48
N GLN A 123 5.24 15.42 -5.95
CA GLN A 123 3.86 15.73 -5.59
C GLN A 123 3.55 15.47 -4.12
N ALA A 124 4.10 14.39 -3.54
CA ALA A 124 3.98 14.11 -2.12
C ALA A 124 4.62 15.22 -1.25
N ASN A 125 5.73 15.80 -1.70
CA ASN A 125 6.44 16.85 -0.97
C ASN A 125 5.87 18.27 -1.16
N ASN A 126 5.24 18.53 -2.32
CA ASN A 126 4.73 19.86 -2.65
C ASN A 126 3.30 20.11 -2.13
N GLY A 127 2.63 19.09 -1.59
CA GLY A 127 1.25 19.18 -1.11
C GLY A 127 0.24 19.29 -2.26
N ALA A 128 -1.05 19.41 -1.90
CA ALA A 128 -2.13 19.58 -2.87
C ALA A 128 -1.97 20.92 -3.61
N ASP A 129 -1.38 20.90 -4.81
CA ASP A 129 -1.29 22.06 -5.68
C ASP A 129 -2.60 22.24 -6.47
N SER A 130 -3.00 23.47 -6.75
CA SER A 130 -4.32 23.82 -7.32
C SER A 130 -4.49 23.44 -8.80
N SER A 131 -3.45 22.85 -9.41
CA SER A 131 -3.38 22.32 -10.77
C SER A 131 -3.59 20.80 -10.82
N ASP A 132 -4.11 20.21 -9.74
CA ASP A 132 -4.32 18.78 -9.57
C ASP A 132 -5.16 18.16 -10.71
N PRO A 133 -4.63 17.18 -11.46
CA PRO A 133 -5.37 16.43 -12.48
C PRO A 133 -6.71 15.88 -11.97
N MET A 134 -6.83 15.70 -10.65
CA MET A 134 -7.98 15.11 -10.00
C MET A 134 -9.12 16.07 -9.72
N ALA A 135 -8.84 17.38 -9.66
CA ALA A 135 -9.91 18.38 -9.69
C ALA A 135 -10.69 18.31 -11.02
N ALA A 136 -10.02 17.89 -12.11
CA ALA A 136 -10.63 17.67 -13.41
C ALA A 136 -11.35 16.31 -13.55
N MET A 137 -10.91 15.28 -12.80
CA MET A 137 -11.46 13.92 -12.89
C MET A 137 -12.63 13.63 -11.93
N GLY A 138 -13.05 14.58 -11.09
CA GLY A 138 -14.27 14.45 -10.28
C GLY A 138 -14.19 13.35 -9.21
N VAL A 139 -13.04 13.25 -8.55
CA VAL A 139 -12.70 12.06 -7.78
C VAL A 139 -13.42 12.04 -6.43
N GLY A 140 -13.93 10.85 -6.07
CA GLY A 140 -14.80 10.61 -4.91
C GLY A 140 -14.26 11.11 -3.56
N SER A 141 -15.19 11.31 -2.62
CA SER A 141 -14.94 11.88 -1.28
C SER A 141 -13.81 11.20 -0.51
N THR A 142 -13.58 9.90 -0.71
CA THR A 142 -12.52 9.14 -0.06
C THR A 142 -11.13 9.54 -0.54
N ALA A 143 -10.89 9.68 -1.85
CA ALA A 143 -9.57 10.09 -2.36
C ALA A 143 -9.23 11.53 -1.95
N ALA A 144 -10.23 12.43 -1.95
CA ALA A 144 -10.06 13.78 -1.45
C ALA A 144 -9.72 13.80 0.06
N CYS A 145 -10.38 12.96 0.85
CA CYS A 145 -10.06 12.79 2.27
C CYS A 145 -8.64 12.25 2.46
N VAL A 146 -8.26 11.18 1.76
CA VAL A 146 -6.92 10.58 1.86
C VAL A 146 -5.85 11.59 1.46
N ALA A 147 -6.04 12.30 0.35
CA ALA A 147 -5.13 13.34 -0.12
C ALA A 147 -4.96 14.46 0.91
N ALA A 148 -6.07 14.96 1.46
CA ALA A 148 -6.05 16.01 2.47
C ALA A 148 -5.37 15.57 3.78
N VAL A 149 -5.66 14.34 4.23
CA VAL A 149 -5.09 13.79 5.46
C VAL A 149 -3.59 13.54 5.30
N LEU A 150 -3.18 12.89 4.20
CA LEU A 150 -1.76 12.62 3.92
C LEU A 150 -0.97 13.89 3.53
N GLY A 151 -1.65 14.95 3.10
CA GLY A 151 -1.02 16.15 2.58
C GLY A 151 -0.36 15.90 1.22
N VAL A 152 -0.95 15.02 0.41
CA VAL A 152 -0.45 14.64 -0.92
C VAL A 152 -1.38 15.18 -2.01
N SER A 153 -0.96 15.12 -3.27
CA SER A 153 -1.86 15.40 -4.39
C SER A 153 -3.06 14.45 -4.39
N GLY A 154 -4.20 14.92 -4.89
CA GLY A 154 -5.36 14.09 -5.19
C GLY A 154 -4.99 12.88 -6.03
N ALA A 155 -4.05 13.03 -6.98
CA ALA A 155 -3.63 11.94 -7.86
C ALA A 155 -2.98 10.83 -7.03
N THR A 156 -2.05 11.20 -6.15
CA THR A 156 -1.43 10.25 -5.21
C THR A 156 -2.47 9.66 -4.25
N GLY A 157 -3.40 10.48 -3.75
CA GLY A 157 -4.49 10.03 -2.89
C GLY A 157 -5.38 8.97 -3.55
N TYR A 158 -5.69 9.13 -4.83
CA TYR A 158 -6.47 8.14 -5.58
C TYR A 158 -5.71 6.86 -5.86
N LEU A 159 -4.43 6.96 -6.21
CA LEU A 159 -3.59 5.77 -6.36
C LEU A 159 -3.53 4.96 -5.06
N ILE A 160 -3.44 5.64 -3.91
CA ILE A 160 -3.49 4.98 -2.59
C ILE A 160 -4.86 4.37 -2.32
N VAL A 161 -5.95 5.08 -2.64
CA VAL A 161 -7.31 4.57 -2.43
C VAL A 161 -7.58 3.35 -3.29
N SER A 162 -7.30 3.41 -4.58
CA SER A 162 -7.47 2.28 -5.52
C SER A 162 -6.59 1.09 -5.11
N ALA A 163 -5.34 1.33 -4.72
CA ALA A 163 -4.44 0.30 -4.18
C ALA A 163 -5.01 -0.40 -2.93
N CYS A 164 -5.55 0.37 -1.98
CA CYS A 164 -6.07 -0.17 -0.73
C CYS A 164 -7.54 -0.57 -0.76
N THR A 165 -8.28 -0.28 -1.83
CA THR A 165 -9.72 -0.62 -1.92
C THR A 165 -9.94 -2.12 -1.76
N GLY A 166 -9.12 -2.97 -2.39
CA GLY A 166 -9.22 -4.43 -2.21
C GLY A 166 -9.03 -4.89 -0.76
N ALA A 167 -8.04 -4.30 -0.07
CA ALA A 167 -7.77 -4.57 1.34
C ALA A 167 -8.87 -4.04 2.28
N CYS A 168 -9.40 -2.86 2.00
CA CYS A 168 -10.39 -2.18 2.84
C CYS A 168 -11.84 -2.60 2.59
N SER A 169 -12.15 -3.24 1.46
CA SER A 169 -13.50 -3.71 1.12
C SER A 169 -13.78 -5.17 1.49
N THR A 170 -12.76 -5.90 1.95
CA THR A 170 -12.89 -7.31 2.33
C THR A 170 -13.46 -7.45 3.76
N PRO A 171 -14.65 -8.05 3.97
CA PRO A 171 -15.24 -8.20 5.32
C PRO A 171 -14.40 -9.13 6.22
N GLY A 172 -14.18 -8.76 7.49
CA GLY A 172 -13.47 -9.57 8.50
C GLY A 172 -12.12 -8.98 8.91
N VAL A 173 -11.01 -9.67 8.61
CA VAL A 173 -9.62 -9.23 8.84
C VAL A 173 -9.28 -7.92 8.10
N GLY A 174 -10.20 -7.44 7.25
CA GLY A 174 -10.07 -6.24 6.45
C GLY A 174 -9.66 -4.99 7.22
N THR A 175 -10.02 -4.82 8.50
CA THR A 175 -9.58 -3.63 9.25
C THR A 175 -8.06 -3.61 9.47
N ALA A 176 -7.46 -4.74 9.89
CA ALA A 176 -6.03 -4.81 10.13
C ALA A 176 -5.23 -4.72 8.82
N VAL A 177 -5.72 -5.37 7.76
CA VAL A 177 -5.05 -5.34 6.44
C VAL A 177 -5.26 -4.01 5.71
N CYS A 178 -6.40 -3.36 5.87
CA CYS A 178 -6.64 -1.99 5.40
C CYS A 178 -5.68 -1.01 6.09
N VAL A 179 -5.59 -1.08 7.43
CA VAL A 179 -4.64 -0.28 8.22
C VAL A 179 -3.21 -0.57 7.79
N ALA A 180 -2.84 -1.83 7.55
CA ALA A 180 -1.52 -2.20 7.06
C ALA A 180 -1.23 -1.66 5.64
N CYS A 181 -2.19 -1.76 4.71
CA CYS A 181 -2.08 -1.23 3.35
C CYS A 181 -1.88 0.28 3.37
N ILE A 182 -2.69 1.00 4.15
CA ILE A 182 -2.55 2.44 4.33
C ILE A 182 -1.21 2.76 5.01
N GLY A 183 -0.80 1.96 5.99
CA GLY A 183 0.48 2.05 6.67
C GLY A 183 1.67 1.94 5.73
N ALA A 184 1.57 1.15 4.65
CA ALA A 184 2.58 1.09 3.61
C ALA A 184 2.84 2.46 2.97
N TYR A 185 1.80 3.29 2.86
CA TYR A 185 1.84 4.64 2.30
C TYR A 185 2.05 5.74 3.33
N ALA A 186 2.14 5.41 4.62
CA ALA A 186 2.36 6.38 5.69
C ALA A 186 3.68 7.15 5.54
N THR A 187 4.60 6.70 4.69
CA THR A 187 5.83 7.45 4.39
C THR A 187 5.73 8.41 3.22
N VAL A 188 4.60 8.45 2.54
CA VAL A 188 4.29 9.41 1.47
C VAL A 188 3.66 10.68 2.04
N GLY A 189 3.06 10.62 3.24
CA GLY A 189 2.41 11.76 3.88
C GLY A 189 2.80 11.95 5.35
N SER A 190 2.26 12.99 5.97
CA SER A 190 2.53 13.34 7.38
C SER A 190 1.46 12.85 8.36
N ALA A 191 0.44 12.15 7.87
CA ALA A 191 -0.71 11.75 8.68
C ALA A 191 -0.52 10.46 9.45
N SER A 192 -1.34 10.30 10.49
CA SER A 192 -1.51 9.01 11.15
C SER A 192 -2.35 8.07 10.29
N VAL A 193 -2.00 6.79 10.31
CA VAL A 193 -2.74 5.73 9.60
C VAL A 193 -4.22 5.70 9.98
N THR A 194 -4.54 5.97 11.25
CA THR A 194 -5.92 6.06 11.76
C THR A 194 -6.72 7.16 11.07
N ALA A 195 -6.11 8.33 10.80
CA ALA A 195 -6.79 9.41 10.10
C ALA A 195 -7.09 9.01 8.65
N VAL A 196 -6.20 8.29 7.99
CA VAL A 196 -6.42 7.84 6.62
C VAL A 196 -7.43 6.69 6.55
N ALA A 197 -7.41 5.77 7.53
CA ALA A 197 -8.41 4.70 7.65
C ALA A 197 -9.84 5.26 7.79
N SER A 198 -10.00 6.39 8.49
CA SER A 198 -11.30 7.07 8.61
C SER A 198 -11.85 7.65 7.30
N CYS A 199 -11.05 7.71 6.22
CA CYS A 199 -11.53 8.13 4.91
C CYS A 199 -12.31 7.04 4.16
N PHE A 200 -12.17 5.78 4.59
CA PHE A 200 -12.78 4.61 3.93
C PHE A 200 -14.07 4.13 4.63
N GLY A 201 -14.52 4.80 5.70
CA GLY A 201 -15.70 4.42 6.49
C GLY A 201 -16.40 5.61 7.13
#